data_AF-A0A9D8YKW3-F1
#
_entry.id   AF-A0A9D8YKW3-F1
#
_cell.length_a   1.000
_cell.length_b   1.000
_cell.length_c   1.000
_cell.angle_alpha   90.00
_cell.angle_beta   90.00
_cell.angle_gamma   90.00
#
_symmetry.space_group_name_H-M   'P 1'
#
loop_
_entity.id
_entity.type
_entity.pdbx_description
1 polymer ?
#
loop_
_entity_poly.entity_id
_entity_poly.type
_entity_poly.pdbx_seq_one_letter_code
_entity_poly.pdbx_strand_id
1 'polypeptide(L)'
;MTNEKNTISDLELAGMVRDLESEMQPHRDLWVGVERRIQEHPQKPWRDQQFWMPYAVAASLVLAVSALVINIVELQQPRPVAQGQLAGLGEIQQEYLQVRNPMVERFTQVNSALDEETRNDLYESLSILDRARRDLEYQVQANPENTRLRSMLIRIHEQELELLKRDFVHSGTSL
;
A
#
# COMPACT_ATOMS: atom_id res chain seq x y z
N MET A 1 -10.73 58.53 17.01
CA MET A 1 -9.77 57.52 17.50
C MET A 1 -10.12 56.19 16.82
N THR A 2 -9.54 55.92 15.66
CA THR A 2 -9.77 54.68 14.91
C THR A 2 -8.48 53.87 14.91
N ASN A 3 -8.57 52.68 15.51
CA ASN A 3 -7.49 51.71 15.67
C ASN A 3 -7.29 50.99 14.33
N GLU A 4 -6.24 51.36 13.60
CA GLU A 4 -5.88 50.76 12.31
C GLU A 4 -5.26 49.38 12.56
N LYS A 5 -6.04 48.32 12.32
CA LYS A 5 -5.54 46.94 12.38
C LYS A 5 -4.61 46.73 11.19
N ASN A 6 -3.33 46.62 11.46
CA ASN A 6 -2.27 46.36 10.49
C ASN A 6 -2.45 44.94 9.91
N THR A 7 -3.23 44.81 8.83
CA THR A 7 -3.46 43.53 8.14
C THR A 7 -2.36 43.35 7.09
N ILE A 8 -1.33 42.61 7.45
CA ILE A 8 -0.26 42.17 6.53
C ILE A 8 -0.92 41.32 5.44
N SER A 9 -0.61 41.62 4.18
CA SER A 9 -1.14 40.88 3.03
C SER A 9 -0.46 39.51 2.90
N ASP A 10 -1.17 38.49 2.40
CA ASP A 10 -0.60 37.14 2.18
C ASP A 10 0.65 37.15 1.29
N LEU A 11 0.75 38.15 0.39
CA LEU A 11 1.90 38.35 -0.47
C LEU A 11 3.13 38.86 0.31
N GLU A 12 2.94 39.79 1.25
CA GLU A 12 4.00 40.22 2.16
C GLU A 12 4.41 39.09 3.11
N LEU A 13 3.46 38.28 3.58
CA LEU A 13 3.75 37.12 4.42
C LEU A 13 4.64 36.10 3.69
N ALA A 14 4.31 35.80 2.43
CA ALA A 14 5.11 34.90 1.60
C ALA A 14 6.53 35.45 1.35
N GLY A 15 6.67 36.77 1.20
CA GLY A 15 7.98 37.44 1.11
C GLY A 15 8.81 37.26 2.38
N MET A 16 8.22 37.50 3.55
CA MET A 16 8.90 37.37 4.85
C MET A 16 9.29 35.93 5.19
N VAL A 17 8.48 34.94 4.83
CA VAL A 17 8.81 33.52 5.03
C VAL A 17 10.00 33.10 4.16
N ARG A 18 10.14 33.68 2.97
CA ARG A 18 11.26 33.38 2.06
C ARG A 18 12.58 33.98 2.55
N ASP A 19 12.53 35.09 3.30
CA ASP A 19 13.69 35.76 3.91
C ASP A 19 14.07 35.18 5.28
N LEU A 20 13.30 34.22 5.80
CA LEU A 20 13.64 33.53 7.04
C LEU A 20 14.79 32.54 6.82
N GLU A 21 15.81 32.62 7.66
CA GLU A 21 16.95 31.72 7.64
C GLU A 21 16.47 30.28 7.91
N SER A 22 16.65 29.39 6.93
CA SER A 22 16.08 28.03 6.93
C SER A 22 16.69 27.12 8.01
N GLU A 23 17.80 27.52 8.62
CA GLU A 23 18.55 26.71 9.58
C GLU A 23 18.96 27.53 10.79
N MET A 24 18.12 27.50 11.83
CA MET A 24 18.44 28.11 13.12
C MET A 24 19.13 27.07 14.01
N GLN A 25 20.46 27.17 14.18
CA GLN A 25 21.17 26.31 15.12
C GLN A 25 20.89 26.74 16.57
N PRO A 26 20.60 25.79 17.48
CA PRO A 26 20.34 26.11 18.87
C PRO A 26 21.59 26.70 19.53
N HIS A 27 21.43 27.82 20.25
CA HIS A 27 22.55 28.54 20.89
C HIS A 27 23.20 27.76 22.04
N ARG A 28 22.59 26.66 22.48
CA ARG A 28 23.08 25.85 23.60
C ARG A 28 22.81 24.38 23.35
N ASP A 29 23.69 23.55 23.92
CA ASP A 29 23.50 22.11 23.93
C ASP A 29 22.21 21.74 24.69
N LEU A 30 21.27 21.15 23.95
CA LEU A 30 19.99 20.68 24.47
C LEU A 30 20.10 19.27 25.06
N TRP A 31 21.18 18.55 24.75
CA TRP A 31 21.38 17.17 25.18
C TRP A 31 21.40 17.04 26.70
N VAL A 32 22.08 17.96 27.38
CA VAL A 32 22.14 18.01 28.86
C VAL A 32 20.75 18.10 29.50
N GLY A 33 19.81 18.81 28.86
CA GLY A 33 18.44 18.95 29.36
C GLY A 33 17.57 17.72 29.07
N VAL A 34 17.81 17.03 27.96
CA VAL A 34 17.12 15.79 27.59
C VAL A 34 17.61 14.64 28.47
N GLU A 35 18.92 14.51 28.66
CA GLU A 35 19.53 13.48 29.49
C GLU A 35 19.04 13.54 30.93
N ARG A 36 19.00 14.75 31.51
CA ARG A 36 18.44 14.95 32.85
C ARG A 36 16.98 14.48 32.94
N ARG A 37 16.15 14.79 31.94
CA ARG A 37 14.73 14.38 31.93
C ARG A 37 14.52 12.88 31.71
N ILE A 38 15.38 12.21 30.94
CA ILE A 38 15.34 10.75 30.77
C ILE A 38 15.71 10.06 32.09
N GLN A 39 16.68 10.59 32.83
CA GLN A 39 17.09 10.05 34.13
C GLN A 39 16.04 10.33 35.23
N GLU A 40 15.40 11.49 35.21
CA GLU A 40 14.34 11.87 36.17
C GLU A 40 13.01 11.15 35.90
N HIS A 41 12.72 10.82 34.64
CA HIS A 41 11.53 10.08 34.22
C HIS A 41 11.90 8.85 33.37
N PRO A 42 12.48 7.80 33.98
CA PRO A 42 12.74 6.56 33.26
C PRO A 42 11.41 6.02 32.74
N GLN A 43 11.32 5.85 31.41
CA GLN A 43 10.16 5.19 30.81
C GLN A 43 10.06 3.81 31.43
N LYS A 44 8.96 3.53 32.15
CA LYS A 44 8.69 2.20 32.66
C LYS A 44 8.76 1.24 31.47
N PRO A 45 9.56 0.15 31.54
CA PRO A 45 9.39 -0.91 30.57
C PRO A 45 7.92 -1.32 30.62
N TRP A 46 7.26 -1.32 29.48
CA TRP A 46 5.94 -1.92 29.33
C TRP A 46 6.09 -3.37 29.78
N ARG A 47 5.74 -3.61 31.05
CA ARG A 47 5.72 -4.92 31.65
C ARG A 47 4.78 -5.76 30.81
N ASP A 48 5.31 -6.88 30.35
CA ASP A 48 4.62 -8.03 29.78
C ASP A 48 3.16 -8.10 30.20
N GLN A 49 2.27 -7.74 29.29
CA GLN A 49 0.89 -8.24 29.32
C GLN A 49 0.80 -9.43 28.35
N GLN A 50 1.70 -10.39 28.60
CA GLN A 50 1.55 -11.78 28.22
C GLN A 50 0.22 -12.27 28.84
N PHE A 51 -0.64 -12.90 28.04
CA PHE A 51 -1.95 -13.44 28.41
C PHE A 51 -3.09 -12.43 28.62
N TRP A 52 -3.63 -11.91 27.50
CA TRP A 52 -5.03 -12.13 27.10
C TRP A 52 -5.34 -11.28 25.85
N MET A 53 -5.55 -11.95 24.72
CA MET A 53 -6.50 -11.64 23.64
C MET A 53 -5.94 -12.00 22.26
N PRO A 54 -6.18 -13.22 21.76
CA PRO A 54 -5.92 -13.56 20.35
C PRO A 54 -6.85 -12.80 19.37
N TYR A 55 -7.82 -12.02 19.85
CA TYR A 55 -8.75 -11.25 19.02
C TYR A 55 -8.29 -9.82 18.67
N ALA A 56 -7.33 -9.25 19.40
CA ALA A 56 -6.89 -7.87 19.13
C ALA A 56 -6.03 -7.78 17.84
N VAL A 57 -5.22 -8.81 17.57
CA VAL A 57 -4.39 -8.88 16.35
C VAL A 57 -5.24 -9.04 15.09
N ALA A 58 -6.37 -9.75 15.19
CA ALA A 58 -7.30 -9.89 14.07
C ALA A 58 -7.94 -8.55 13.68
N ALA A 59 -8.29 -7.69 14.64
CA ALA A 59 -8.85 -6.38 14.33
C ALA A 59 -7.80 -5.45 13.69
N SER A 60 -6.54 -5.46 14.15
CA SER A 60 -5.49 -4.67 13.50
C SER A 60 -5.12 -5.20 12.12
N LEU A 61 -5.18 -6.52 11.90
CA LEU A 61 -4.95 -7.12 10.58
C LEU A 61 -6.11 -6.79 9.63
N VAL A 62 -7.37 -6.91 10.08
CA VAL A 62 -8.55 -6.51 9.30
C VAL A 62 -8.53 -5.01 9.02
N LEU A 63 -8.13 -4.17 9.99
CA LEU A 63 -7.99 -2.73 9.79
C LEU A 63 -6.83 -2.39 8.84
N ALA A 64 -5.68 -3.05 8.94
CA ALA A 64 -4.56 -2.84 8.04
C ALA A 64 -4.85 -3.34 6.61
N VAL A 65 -5.48 -4.51 6.46
CA VAL A 65 -5.94 -5.03 5.16
C VAL A 65 -7.06 -4.18 4.59
N SER A 66 -8.03 -3.74 5.41
CA SER A 66 -9.09 -2.83 4.97
C SER A 66 -8.55 -1.45 4.61
N ALA A 67 -7.58 -0.92 5.36
CA ALA A 67 -6.92 0.34 5.05
C ALA A 67 -6.06 0.20 3.79
N LEU A 68 -5.40 -0.93 3.55
CA LEU A 68 -4.70 -1.21 2.31
C LEU A 68 -5.67 -1.28 1.12
N VAL A 69 -6.80 -1.98 1.26
CA VAL A 69 -7.85 -2.05 0.24
C VAL A 69 -8.49 -0.68 -0.01
N ILE A 70 -8.76 0.11 1.03
CA ILE A 70 -9.32 1.46 0.93
C ILE A 70 -8.30 2.43 0.32
N ASN A 71 -7.01 2.35 0.68
CA ASN A 71 -5.96 3.19 0.10
C ASN A 71 -5.70 2.82 -1.36
N ILE A 72 -5.79 1.54 -1.73
CA ILE A 72 -5.78 1.08 -3.13
C ILE A 72 -7.04 1.57 -3.86
N VAL A 73 -8.19 1.70 -3.19
CA VAL A 73 -9.44 2.26 -3.76
C VAL A 73 -9.45 3.79 -3.81
N GLU A 74 -8.74 4.50 -2.92
CA GLU A 74 -8.60 5.97 -2.93
C GLU A 74 -7.49 6.46 -3.85
N LEU A 75 -6.42 5.67 -4.06
CA LEU A 75 -5.48 5.87 -5.17
C LEU A 75 -6.11 5.54 -6.54
N GLN A 76 -7.27 4.89 -6.57
CA GLN A 76 -8.12 4.79 -7.77
C GLN A 76 -8.97 6.05 -7.92
N GLN A 77 -8.32 7.18 -8.17
CA GLN A 77 -8.94 8.06 -9.16
C GLN A 77 -9.15 7.21 -10.41
N PRO A 78 -10.37 7.15 -10.98
CA PRO A 78 -10.59 6.42 -12.21
C PRO A 78 -9.72 7.10 -13.27
N ARG A 79 -8.53 6.55 -13.53
CA ARG A 79 -7.94 6.71 -14.85
C ARG A 79 -9.00 6.16 -15.79
N PRO A 80 -9.49 6.95 -16.76
CA PRO A 80 -10.45 6.44 -17.70
C PRO A 80 -9.79 5.26 -18.40
N VAL A 81 -10.26 4.05 -18.07
CA VAL A 81 -10.03 2.89 -18.94
C VAL A 81 -10.57 3.33 -20.29
N ALA A 82 -9.68 3.42 -21.28
CA ALA A 82 -10.05 3.90 -22.60
C ALA A 82 -11.28 3.12 -23.06
N GLN A 83 -12.42 3.81 -23.13
CA GLN A 83 -13.75 3.26 -23.42
C GLN A 83 -13.84 2.56 -24.79
N GLY A 84 -12.76 2.52 -25.56
CA GLY A 84 -12.69 2.03 -26.93
C GLY A 84 -12.32 0.55 -27.09
N GLN A 85 -12.02 -0.21 -26.02
CA GLN A 85 -11.64 -1.63 -26.14
C GLN A 85 -12.28 -2.46 -25.04
N LEU A 86 -13.60 -2.48 -24.96
CA LEU A 86 -14.30 -3.54 -24.24
C LEU A 86 -14.40 -4.75 -25.17
N ALA A 87 -13.25 -5.40 -25.43
CA ALA A 87 -13.22 -6.76 -25.95
C ALA A 87 -14.15 -7.64 -25.11
N GLY A 88 -14.72 -8.69 -25.72
CA GLY A 88 -15.60 -9.61 -25.01
C GLY A 88 -14.89 -10.16 -23.77
N LEU A 89 -15.59 -10.32 -22.65
CA LEU A 89 -15.00 -10.86 -21.42
C LEU A 89 -14.28 -12.19 -21.64
N GLY A 90 -14.80 -13.01 -22.55
CA GLY A 90 -14.15 -14.27 -22.94
C GLY A 90 -12.80 -14.07 -23.66
N GLU A 91 -12.65 -13.02 -24.47
CA GLU A 91 -11.41 -12.72 -25.18
C GLU A 91 -10.32 -12.24 -24.20
N ILE A 92 -10.68 -11.32 -23.30
CA ILE A 92 -9.80 -10.83 -22.22
C ILE A 92 -9.33 -11.99 -21.34
N GLN A 93 -10.24 -12.91 -20.99
CA GLN A 93 -9.91 -14.08 -20.18
C GLN A 93 -8.93 -15.01 -20.89
N GLN A 94 -9.13 -15.25 -22.19
CA GLN A 94 -8.27 -16.12 -22.99
C GLN A 94 -6.87 -15.52 -23.14
N GLU A 95 -6.77 -14.22 -23.43
CA GLU A 95 -5.50 -13.51 -23.51
C GLU A 95 -4.74 -13.58 -22.18
N TYR A 96 -5.42 -13.31 -21.07
CA TYR A 96 -4.83 -13.42 -19.74
C TYR A 96 -4.29 -14.82 -19.45
N LEU A 97 -5.04 -15.88 -19.76
CA LEU A 97 -4.58 -17.27 -19.54
C LEU A 97 -3.34 -17.63 -20.38
N GLN A 98 -3.27 -17.14 -21.62
CA GLN A 98 -2.12 -17.36 -22.50
C GLN A 98 -0.84 -16.73 -21.95
N VAL A 99 -0.94 -15.57 -21.32
CA VAL A 99 0.21 -14.88 -20.69
C VAL A 99 0.53 -15.49 -19.32
N ARG A 100 -0.49 -15.80 -18.52
CA ARG A 100 -0.34 -16.29 -17.15
C ARG A 100 0.34 -17.64 -17.06
N ASN A 101 -0.09 -18.62 -17.85
CA ASN A 101 0.40 -20.00 -17.76
C ASN A 101 1.94 -20.12 -17.89
N PRO A 102 2.59 -19.55 -18.92
CA PRO A 102 4.04 -19.60 -19.02
C PRO A 102 4.75 -18.78 -17.92
N MET A 103 4.10 -17.73 -17.40
CA MET A 103 4.64 -16.96 -16.28
C MET A 103 4.64 -17.75 -14.97
N VAL A 104 3.57 -18.49 -14.66
CA VAL A 104 3.50 -19.35 -13.47
C VAL A 104 4.59 -20.42 -13.49
N GLU A 105 4.83 -21.02 -14.66
CA GLU A 105 5.89 -22.02 -14.82
C GLU A 105 7.28 -21.42 -14.54
N ARG A 106 7.61 -20.28 -15.15
CA ARG A 106 8.86 -19.56 -14.91
C ARG A 106 9.01 -19.15 -13.46
N PHE A 107 7.95 -18.60 -12.89
CA PHE A 107 7.90 -18.17 -11.50
C PHE A 107 8.21 -19.33 -10.54
N THR A 108 7.59 -20.49 -10.76
CA THR A 108 7.82 -21.69 -9.93
C THR A 108 9.27 -22.17 -10.03
N GLN A 109 9.88 -22.09 -11.22
CA GLN A 109 11.29 -22.46 -11.42
C GLN A 109 12.25 -21.49 -10.72
N VAL A 110 12.08 -20.18 -10.93
CA VAL A 110 12.96 -19.13 -10.39
C VAL A 110 12.86 -19.05 -8.87
N ASN A 111 11.65 -19.12 -8.32
CA ASN A 111 11.39 -18.91 -6.89
C ASN A 111 11.54 -20.20 -6.06
N SER A 112 11.98 -21.31 -6.67
CA SER A 112 12.28 -22.56 -5.96
C SER A 112 13.44 -22.44 -4.95
N ALA A 113 14.33 -21.46 -5.16
CA ALA A 113 15.51 -21.20 -4.33
C ALA A 113 15.28 -20.15 -3.22
N LEU A 114 14.06 -19.62 -3.05
CA LEU A 114 13.71 -18.70 -1.97
C LEU A 114 13.73 -19.40 -0.60
N ASP A 115 13.94 -18.62 0.46
CA ASP A 115 13.67 -19.05 1.83
C ASP A 115 12.18 -19.39 2.02
N GLU A 116 11.91 -20.24 3.01
CA GLU A 116 10.57 -20.81 3.22
C GLU A 116 9.52 -19.76 3.60
N GLU A 117 9.88 -18.75 4.39
CA GLU A 117 8.98 -17.68 4.83
C GLU A 117 8.55 -16.81 3.64
N THR A 118 9.51 -16.27 2.88
CA THR A 118 9.23 -15.44 1.69
C THR A 118 8.44 -16.20 0.64
N ARG A 119 8.76 -17.49 0.45
CA ARG A 119 8.03 -18.36 -0.47
C ARG A 119 6.58 -18.57 -0.02
N ASN A 120 6.34 -18.79 1.27
CA ASN A 120 5.00 -19.01 1.80
C ASN A 120 4.12 -17.76 1.67
N ASP A 121 4.64 -16.58 2.04
CA ASP A 121 3.92 -15.30 1.91
C ASP A 121 3.53 -15.00 0.46
N LEU A 122 4.43 -15.34 -0.47
CA LEU A 122 4.23 -15.16 -1.89
C LEU A 122 3.15 -16.09 -2.45
N TYR A 123 3.17 -17.38 -2.09
CA TYR A 123 2.11 -18.31 -2.46
C TYR A 123 0.77 -17.97 -1.80
N GLU A 124 0.79 -17.47 -0.57
CA GLU A 124 -0.42 -16.97 0.09
C GLU A 124 -1.01 -15.78 -0.68
N SER A 125 -0.18 -14.81 -1.07
CA SER A 125 -0.59 -13.65 -1.87
C SER A 125 -1.22 -14.08 -3.21
N LEU A 126 -0.59 -15.03 -3.91
CA LEU A 126 -1.16 -15.62 -5.13
C LEU A 126 -2.51 -16.31 -4.87
N SER A 127 -2.64 -17.03 -3.75
CA SER A 127 -3.90 -17.68 -3.37
C SER A 127 -5.04 -16.70 -3.09
N ILE A 128 -4.71 -15.51 -2.56
CA ILE A 128 -5.68 -14.44 -2.28
C ILE A 128 -6.17 -13.85 -3.61
N LEU A 129 -5.25 -13.53 -4.51
CA LEU A 129 -5.58 -13.01 -5.85
C LEU A 129 -6.44 -14.00 -6.65
N ASP A 130 -6.09 -15.29 -6.60
CA ASP A 130 -6.84 -16.34 -7.28
C ASP A 130 -8.26 -16.53 -6.71
N ARG A 131 -8.44 -16.39 -5.39
CA ARG A 131 -9.78 -16.36 -4.77
C ARG A 131 -10.59 -15.14 -5.18
N ALA A 132 -9.98 -13.95 -5.15
CA ALA A 132 -10.64 -12.71 -5.56
C ALA A 132 -11.06 -12.73 -7.03
N ARG A 133 -10.21 -13.28 -7.91
CA ARG A 133 -10.49 -13.48 -9.33
C ARG A 133 -11.74 -14.34 -9.53
N ARG A 134 -11.81 -15.52 -8.89
CA ARG A 134 -12.98 -16.42 -9.01
C ARG A 134 -14.27 -15.76 -8.52
N ASP A 135 -14.22 -15.04 -7.42
CA ASP A 135 -15.39 -14.32 -6.90
C ASP A 135 -15.85 -13.25 -7.89
N LEU A 136 -14.93 -12.45 -8.43
CA LEU A 136 -15.26 -11.45 -9.45
C LEU A 136 -15.76 -12.09 -10.75
N GLU A 137 -15.20 -13.20 -11.20
CA GLU A 137 -15.70 -13.95 -12.36
C GLU A 137 -17.15 -14.38 -12.17
N TYR A 138 -17.48 -14.91 -10.99
CA TYR A 138 -18.85 -15.27 -10.64
C TYR A 138 -19.79 -14.05 -10.64
N GLN A 139 -19.37 -12.95 -10.02
CA GLN A 139 -20.17 -11.72 -9.94
C GLN A 139 -20.35 -11.05 -11.32
N VAL A 140 -19.32 -11.08 -12.17
CA VAL A 140 -19.36 -10.57 -13.54
C VAL A 140 -20.27 -11.44 -14.41
N GLN A 141 -20.27 -12.76 -14.25
CA GLN A 141 -21.21 -13.65 -14.95
C GLN A 141 -22.66 -13.36 -14.54
N ALA A 142 -22.90 -13.07 -13.26
CA ALA A 142 -24.22 -12.71 -12.76
C ALA A 142 -24.67 -11.31 -13.22
N ASN A 143 -23.73 -10.37 -13.40
CA ASN A 143 -24.01 -8.97 -13.77
C ASN A 143 -23.04 -8.48 -14.87
N PRO A 144 -23.16 -8.96 -16.12
CA PRO A 144 -22.19 -8.70 -17.19
C PRO A 144 -22.11 -7.22 -17.61
N GLU A 145 -23.22 -6.48 -17.45
CA GLU A 145 -23.31 -5.06 -17.77
C GLU A 145 -22.63 -4.17 -16.72
N ASN A 146 -22.25 -4.72 -15.56
CA ASN A 146 -21.60 -3.95 -14.50
C ASN A 146 -20.12 -3.70 -14.85
N THR A 147 -19.88 -2.58 -15.53
CA THR A 147 -18.54 -2.13 -15.96
C THR A 147 -17.54 -2.00 -14.81
N ARG A 148 -18.01 -1.71 -13.58
CA ARG A 148 -17.16 -1.65 -12.39
C ARG A 148 -16.58 -3.03 -12.06
N LEU A 149 -17.41 -4.08 -12.03
CA LEU A 149 -16.94 -5.45 -11.77
C LEU A 149 -15.96 -5.92 -12.85
N ARG A 150 -16.22 -5.59 -14.11
CA ARG A 150 -15.29 -5.88 -15.22
C ARG A 150 -13.94 -5.19 -15.04
N SER A 151 -13.93 -3.91 -14.67
CA SER A 151 -12.68 -3.17 -14.40
C SER A 151 -11.92 -3.71 -13.19
N MET A 152 -12.62 -4.23 -12.18
CA MET A 152 -11.99 -4.90 -11.04
C MET A 152 -11.34 -6.21 -11.46
N LEU A 153 -12.02 -7.01 -12.28
CA LEU A 153 -11.49 -8.28 -12.80
C LEU A 153 -10.20 -8.06 -13.62
N ILE A 154 -10.20 -7.06 -14.51
CA ILE A 154 -9.01 -6.68 -15.29
C ILE A 154 -7.86 -6.29 -14.36
N ARG A 155 -8.12 -5.49 -13.32
CA ARG A 155 -7.10 -5.09 -12.35
C ARG A 155 -6.51 -6.27 -11.57
N ILE A 156 -7.34 -7.25 -11.20
CA ILE A 156 -6.87 -8.47 -10.55
C ILE A 156 -5.96 -9.27 -11.50
N HIS A 157 -6.31 -9.37 -12.78
CA HIS A 157 -5.43 -9.98 -13.78
C HIS A 157 -4.08 -9.26 -13.87
N GLU A 158 -4.08 -7.93 -13.97
CA GLU A 158 -2.86 -7.13 -14.02
C GLU A 158 -1.99 -7.34 -12.77
N GLN A 159 -2.57 -7.29 -11.57
CA GLN A 159 -1.84 -7.49 -10.31
C GLN A 159 -1.20 -8.86 -10.22
N GLU A 160 -1.90 -9.91 -10.65
CA GLU A 160 -1.34 -11.26 -10.66
C GLU A 160 -0.19 -11.40 -11.65
N LEU A 161 -0.32 -10.83 -12.85
CA LEU A 161 0.76 -10.83 -13.83
C LEU A 161 1.97 -10.04 -13.34
N GLU A 162 1.77 -8.89 -12.68
CA GLU A 162 2.86 -8.13 -12.08
C GLU A 162 3.57 -8.91 -10.97
N LEU A 163 2.81 -9.63 -10.14
CA LEU A 163 3.39 -10.49 -9.11
C LEU A 163 4.21 -11.63 -9.72
N LEU A 164 3.71 -12.24 -10.79
CA LEU A 164 4.40 -13.33 -11.50
C LEU A 164 5.64 -12.86 -12.28
N LYS A 165 5.66 -11.61 -12.74
CA LYS A 165 6.82 -11.00 -13.42
C LYS A 165 7.95 -10.65 -12.46
N ARG A 166 7.66 -10.50 -11.17
CA ARG A 166 8.65 -10.01 -10.21
C ARG A 166 9.67 -11.10 -9.88
N ASP A 167 10.94 -10.81 -10.13
CA ASP A 167 12.06 -11.67 -9.78
C ASP A 167 12.43 -11.49 -8.30
N PHE A 168 11.96 -12.40 -7.45
CA PHE A 168 12.18 -12.33 -5.99
C PHE A 168 13.57 -12.81 -5.55
N VAL A 169 14.27 -13.55 -6.40
CA VAL A 169 15.63 -14.06 -6.15
C VAL A 169 16.68 -12.95 -6.00
N HIS A 170 16.42 -11.74 -6.52
CA HIS A 170 17.36 -10.62 -6.47
C HIS A 170 16.96 -9.49 -5.52
N SER A 171 15.72 -9.48 -5.00
CA SER A 171 15.27 -8.47 -4.04
C SER A 171 15.76 -8.71 -2.60
N GLY A 172 16.30 -9.90 -2.29
CA GLY A 172 16.89 -10.22 -0.99
C GLY A 172 18.28 -9.60 -0.75
N THR A 173 18.90 -8.98 -1.75
CA THR A 173 20.24 -8.39 -1.66
C THR A 173 20.15 -6.86 -1.66
N SER A 174 19.55 -6.28 -0.64
CA SER A 174 19.71 -4.84 -0.35
C SER A 174 19.84 -4.63 1.15
N LEU A 175 21.08 -4.71 1.61
CA LEU A 175 21.58 -4.16 2.88
C LEU A 175 22.80 -3.30 2.56
#